data_AF-A0A1N7BPA6-F1
#
_entry.id   AF-A0A1N7BPA6-F1
#
_cell.length_a   1.000
_cell.length_b   1.000
_cell.length_c   1.000
_cell.angle_alpha   90.00
_cell.angle_beta   90.00
_cell.angle_gamma   90.00
#
_symmetry.space_group_name_H-M   'P 1'
#
loop_
_entity.id
_entity.type
_entity.pdbx_description
1 polymer ?
#
loop_
_entity_poly.entity_id
_entity_poly.type
_entity_poly.pdbx_seq_one_letter_code
_entity_poly.pdbx_strand_id
1 'polypeptide(L)'
;MKESDWKLFQTLKPTLLNRLCERALQECVQAMADETLSAHERFLKVFYLINERNEDVAVCFDDPRRSNLFFKLVELKVRDLLEPHELARFSEEAQALLNPRPGR
;
A
#
# COMPACT_ATOMS: atom_id res chain seq x y z
N MET A 1 2.91 1.04 -19.68
CA MET A 1 2.33 2.09 -18.81
C MET A 1 2.46 3.47 -19.41
N LYS A 2 1.32 4.17 -19.52
CA LYS A 2 1.22 5.48 -20.17
C LYS A 2 1.72 6.61 -19.27
N GLU A 3 1.94 7.78 -19.87
CA GLU A 3 2.35 8.97 -19.11
C GLU A 3 1.26 9.46 -18.18
N SER A 4 0.01 9.34 -18.62
CA SER A 4 -1.18 9.65 -17.84
C SER A 4 -1.22 8.84 -16.54
N ASP A 5 -0.88 7.55 -16.60
CA ASP A 5 -0.89 6.67 -15.44
C ASP A 5 0.23 7.05 -14.46
N TRP A 6 1.41 7.42 -14.98
CA TRP A 6 2.50 7.92 -14.17
C TRP A 6 2.15 9.21 -13.45
N LYS A 7 1.57 10.18 -14.15
CA LYS A 7 1.10 11.45 -13.56
C LYS A 7 0.01 11.20 -12.51
N LEU A 8 -0.95 10.33 -12.81
CA LEU A 8 -2.01 9.97 -11.87
C LEU A 8 -1.44 9.33 -10.60
N PHE A 9 -0.52 8.38 -10.72
CA PHE A 9 0.16 7.79 -9.57
C PHE A 9 0.88 8.84 -8.74
N GLN A 10 1.61 9.77 -9.36
CA GLN A 10 2.29 10.85 -8.62
C GLN A 10 1.29 11.72 -7.84
N THR A 11 0.11 11.99 -8.40
CA THR A 11 -0.95 12.72 -7.70
C THR A 11 -1.55 11.93 -6.54
N LEU A 12 -1.76 10.62 -6.70
CA LEU A 12 -2.34 9.76 -5.67
C LEU A 12 -1.33 9.36 -4.58
N LYS A 13 -0.03 9.34 -4.90
CA LYS A 13 1.03 8.85 -4.01
C LYS A 13 0.95 9.39 -2.57
N PRO A 14 0.78 10.71 -2.32
CA PRO A 14 0.69 11.23 -0.95
C PRO A 14 -0.53 10.69 -0.19
N THR A 15 -1.68 10.59 -0.86
CA THR A 15 -2.91 10.05 -0.27
C THR A 15 -2.77 8.57 0.07
N LEU A 16 -2.23 7.77 -0.86
CA LEU A 16 -2.02 6.33 -0.67
C LEU A 16 -1.01 6.05 0.45
N LEU A 17 0.08 6.83 0.51
CA LEU A 17 1.08 6.74 1.57
C LEU A 17 0.46 7.08 2.93
N ASN A 18 -0.30 8.18 3.02
CA ASN A 18 -0.97 8.57 4.25
C ASN A 18 -1.95 7.48 4.73
N ARG A 19 -2.74 6.91 3.81
CA ARG A 19 -3.66 5.80 4.11
C ARG A 19 -2.94 4.58 4.70
N LEU A 20 -1.79 4.20 4.13
CA LEU A 20 -0.98 3.10 4.67
C LEU A 20 -0.44 3.43 6.08
N CYS A 21 0.10 4.63 6.26
CA CYS A 21 0.62 5.08 7.56
C CYS A 21 -0.49 5.15 8.63
N GLU A 22 -1.68 5.64 8.29
CA GLU A 22 -2.82 5.68 9.21
C GLU A 22 -3.24 4.27 9.65
N ARG A 23 -3.31 3.30 8.72
CA ARG A 23 -3.57 1.89 9.05
C ARG A 23 -2.50 1.33 9.99
N ALA A 24 -1.22 1.55 9.69
CA ALA A 24 -0.10 1.10 10.52
C ALA A 24 -0.16 1.69 11.95
N LEU A 25 -0.49 2.99 12.07
CA LEU A 25 -0.63 3.65 13.37
C LEU A 25 -1.81 3.09 14.16
N GLN A 26 -2.94 2.80 13.51
CA GLN A 26 -4.10 2.17 14.15
C GLN A 26 -3.76 0.76 14.67
N GLU A 27 -3.05 -0.05 13.88
CA GLU A 27 -2.56 -1.37 14.31
C GLU A 27 -1.63 -1.26 15.53
N CYS A 28 -0.73 -0.27 15.54
CA CYS A 28 0.15 -0.01 16.68
C CYS A 28 -0.66 0.36 17.93
N VAL A 29 -1.67 1.22 17.82
CA VAL A 29 -2.55 1.59 18.94
C VAL A 29 -3.26 0.37 19.50
N GLN A 30 -3.77 -0.52 18.65
CA GLN A 30 -4.40 -1.76 19.09
C GLN A 30 -3.40 -2.68 19.82
N ALA A 31 -2.18 -2.82 19.29
CA ALA A 31 -1.13 -3.60 19.94
C ALA A 31 -0.71 -3.02 21.30
N MET A 32 -0.68 -1.70 21.44
CA MET A 32 -0.39 -1.02 22.72
C MET A 32 -1.53 -1.18 23.72
N ALA A 33 -2.78 -1.28 23.27
CA ALA A 33 -3.96 -1.42 24.13
C ALA A 33 -4.24 -2.86 24.58
N ASP A 34 -3.46 -3.85 24.11
CA ASP A 34 -3.67 -5.26 24.39
C ASP A 34 -3.26 -5.64 25.82
N GLU A 35 -4.18 -5.50 26.78
CA GLU A 35 -3.95 -5.77 28.20
C GLU A 35 -3.68 -7.25 28.52
N THR A 36 -3.85 -8.16 27.55
CA THR A 36 -3.52 -9.58 27.71
C THR A 36 -2.01 -9.84 27.67
N LEU A 37 -1.24 -8.86 27.17
CA LEU A 37 0.20 -8.93 26.99
C LEU A 37 0.94 -8.09 28.05
N SER A 38 2.12 -8.54 28.45
CA SER A 38 3.02 -7.74 29.26
C SER A 38 3.50 -6.49 28.52
N ALA A 39 4.04 -5.50 29.25
CA ALA A 39 4.59 -4.30 28.63
C ALA A 39 5.69 -4.58 27.60
N HIS A 40 6.56 -5.57 27.87
CA HIS A 40 7.63 -5.96 26.94
C HIS A 40 7.08 -6.65 25.68
N GLU A 41 6.07 -7.52 25.83
CA GLU A 41 5.43 -8.17 24.67
C GLU A 41 4.70 -7.15 23.78
N ARG A 42 3.99 -6.18 24.37
CA ARG A 42 3.40 -5.08 23.60
C ARG A 42 4.44 -4.25 22.87
N PHE A 43 5.57 -3.94 23.53
CA PHE A 43 6.67 -3.22 22.91
C PHE A 43 7.23 -3.97 21.68
N LEU A 44 7.50 -5.28 21.82
CA LEU A 44 7.97 -6.10 20.71
C LEU A 44 6.94 -6.20 19.58
N LYS A 45 5.66 -6.37 19.91
CA LYS A 45 4.57 -6.43 18.93
C LYS A 45 4.51 -5.15 18.09
N VAL A 46 4.59 -3.98 18.73
CA VAL A 46 4.65 -2.69 18.02
C VAL A 46 5.92 -2.57 17.17
N PHE A 47 7.08 -2.97 17.70
CA PHE A 47 8.34 -2.93 16.96
C PHE A 47 8.28 -3.75 15.67
N TYR A 48 7.75 -4.97 15.73
CA TYR A 48 7.60 -5.81 14.54
C TYR A 48 6.59 -5.22 13.55
N LEU A 49 5.44 -4.73 14.02
CA LEU A 49 4.44 -4.08 13.17
C LEU A 49 4.99 -2.88 12.41
N ILE A 50 5.76 -2.00 13.08
CA ILE A 50 6.36 -0.84 12.42
C ILE A 50 7.35 -1.27 11.33
N ASN A 51 8.19 -2.28 11.60
CA ASN A 51 9.13 -2.77 10.60
C ASN A 51 8.42 -3.36 9.38
N GLU A 52 7.40 -4.21 9.60
CA GLU A 52 6.59 -4.80 8.53
C GLU A 52 5.91 -3.72 7.68
N ARG A 53 5.29 -2.73 8.32
CA ARG A 53 4.61 -1.63 7.61
C ARG A 53 5.60 -0.71 6.90
N ASN A 54 6.81 -0.55 7.43
CA ASN A 54 7.88 0.19 6.74
C ASN A 54 8.37 -0.56 5.49
N GLU A 55 8.43 -1.90 5.52
CA GLU A 55 8.67 -2.69 4.31
C GLU A 55 7.56 -2.49 3.28
N ASP A 56 6.29 -2.46 3.70
CA ASP A 56 5.16 -2.15 2.81
C ASP A 56 5.29 -0.77 2.16
N VAL A 57 5.72 0.24 2.94
CA VAL A 57 6.00 1.59 2.42
C VAL A 57 7.09 1.53 1.35
N ALA A 58 8.19 0.85 1.61
CA ALA A 58 9.31 0.75 0.67
C ALA A 58 8.88 0.06 -0.64
N VAL A 59 8.22 -1.09 -0.52
CA VAL A 59 7.72 -1.87 -1.66
C VAL A 59 6.73 -1.06 -2.50
N CYS A 60 5.84 -0.28 -1.87
CA CYS A 60 4.84 0.52 -2.59
C CYS A 60 5.35 1.85 -3.15
N PHE A 61 6.30 2.51 -2.46
CA PHE A 61 6.53 3.95 -2.68
C PHE A 61 7.98 4.36 -2.91
N ASP A 62 8.97 3.50 -2.61
CA ASP A 62 10.38 3.82 -2.81
C ASP A 62 10.82 3.60 -4.26
N ASP A 63 11.69 4.48 -4.74
CA ASP A 63 12.22 4.49 -6.11
C ASP A 63 11.14 4.26 -7.20
N PRO A 64 10.03 5.04 -7.21
CA PRO A 64 9.03 4.89 -8.24
C PRO A 64 9.59 5.43 -9.55
N ARG A 65 9.58 4.58 -10.58
CA ARG A 65 10.03 4.90 -11.94
C ARG A 65 8.94 4.50 -12.90
N ARG A 66 8.83 5.20 -14.02
CA ARG A 66 7.82 4.87 -15.04
C ARG A 66 7.92 3.42 -15.54
N SER A 67 9.13 2.87 -15.59
CA SER A 67 9.39 1.48 -15.99
C SER A 67 8.99 0.44 -14.93
N ASN A 68 8.96 0.79 -13.64
CA ASN A 68 8.58 -0.12 -12.56
C ASN A 68 7.17 0.17 -11.99
N LEU A 69 6.48 1.21 -12.49
CA LEU A 69 5.19 1.63 -11.97
C LEU A 69 4.15 0.50 -12.02
N PHE A 70 4.24 -0.41 -12.98
CA PHE A 70 3.37 -1.58 -13.03
C PHE A 70 3.49 -2.42 -11.74
N PHE A 71 4.71 -2.75 -11.33
CA PHE A 71 4.95 -3.49 -10.10
C PHE A 71 4.42 -2.71 -8.88
N LYS A 72 4.67 -1.40 -8.81
CA LYS A 72 4.15 -0.56 -7.71
C LYS A 72 2.62 -0.59 -7.63
N LEU A 73 1.92 -0.52 -8.76
CA LEU A 73 0.45 -0.61 -8.77
C LEU A 73 -0.06 -2.00 -8.36
N VAL A 74 0.65 -3.07 -8.70
CA VAL A 74 0.33 -4.42 -8.22
C VAL A 74 0.47 -4.50 -6.70
N GLU A 75 1.58 -4.00 -6.15
CA GLU A 75 1.83 -4.00 -4.70
C GLU A 75 0.76 -3.19 -3.93
N LEU A 76 0.39 -2.02 -4.46
CA LEU A 76 -0.71 -1.21 -3.93
C LEU A 76 -2.05 -1.95 -3.96
N LYS A 77 -2.32 -2.70 -5.04
CA LYS A 77 -3.55 -3.49 -5.16
C LYS A 77 -3.58 -4.66 -4.18
N VAL A 78 -2.49 -5.42 -4.07
CA VAL A 78 -2.39 -6.59 -3.18
C VAL A 78 -2.60 -6.18 -1.72
N ARG A 79 -2.20 -4.95 -1.35
CA ARG A 79 -2.36 -4.37 -0.01
C ARG A 79 -3.68 -3.61 0.19
N ASP A 80 -4.60 -3.71 -0.77
CA ASP A 80 -5.89 -3.02 -0.73
C ASP A 80 -5.75 -1.51 -0.44
N LEU A 81 -4.70 -0.90 -1.00
CA LEU A 81 -4.43 0.54 -0.87
C LEU A 81 -5.10 1.34 -1.98
N LEU A 82 -5.42 0.75 -3.12
CA LEU A 82 -6.13 1.42 -4.22
C LEU A 82 -7.63 1.15 -4.14
N GLU A 83 -8.41 2.21 -3.98
CA GLU A 83 -9.85 2.10 -4.03
C GLU A 83 -10.36 1.84 -5.47
N PRO A 84 -11.52 1.18 -5.66
CA PRO A 84 -12.04 0.88 -6.99
C PRO A 84 -12.19 2.11 -7.90
N HIS A 85 -12.55 3.25 -7.30
CA HIS A 85 -12.72 4.51 -8.02
C HIS A 85 -11.37 5.15 -8.43
N GLU A 86 -10.30 4.93 -7.64
CA GLU A 86 -8.94 5.36 -7.96
C GLU A 86 -8.37 4.49 -9.09
N LEU A 87 -8.61 3.17 -9.01
CA LEU A 87 -8.24 2.21 -10.04
C LEU A 87 -8.91 2.51 -11.39
N ALA A 88 -10.19 2.88 -11.38
CA ALA A 88 -10.95 3.21 -12.59
C ALA A 88 -10.44 4.44 -13.36
N ARG A 89 -9.62 5.29 -12.71
CA ARG A 89 -9.01 6.47 -13.34
C ARG A 89 -7.74 6.16 -14.13
N PHE A 90 -7.14 4.99 -13.90
CA PHE A 90 -6.00 4.54 -14.69
C PHE A 90 -6.43 4.12 -16.10
N SER A 91 -5.49 4.05 -17.03
CA SER A 91 -5.78 3.60 -18.39
C SER A 91 -6.34 2.18 -18.42
N GLU A 92 -7.14 1.84 -19.44
CA GLU A 92 -7.69 0.49 -19.62
C GLU A 92 -6.60 -0.59 -19.64
N GLU A 93 -5.42 -0.27 -20.19
CA GLU A 93 -4.24 -1.15 -20.18
C GLU A 93 -3.80 -1.46 -18.74
N ALA A 94 -3.67 -0.43 -17.89
CA ALA A 94 -3.32 -0.61 -16.48
C ALA A 94 -4.41 -1.37 -15.71
N GLN A 95 -5.70 -1.06 -15.95
CA GLN A 95 -6.81 -1.77 -15.31
C GLN A 95 -6.86 -3.25 -15.71
N ALA A 96 -6.67 -3.57 -16.99
CA ALA A 96 -6.68 -4.94 -17.50
C ALA A 96 -5.52 -5.78 -16.93
N LEU A 97 -4.35 -5.15 -16.72
CA LEU A 97 -3.20 -5.81 -16.12
C LEU A 97 -3.38 -6.03 -14.61
N LEU A 98 -4.02 -5.08 -13.91
CA LEU A 98 -4.26 -5.18 -12.47
C LEU A 98 -5.42 -6.12 -12.15
N ASN A 99 -6.42 -6.24 -13.03
CA ASN A 99 -7.53 -7.19 -12.93
C ASN A 99 -7.35 -8.31 -13.97
N PRO A 100 -6.43 -9.27 -13.77
CA PRO A 100 -6.35 -10.41 -14.67
C PRO A 100 -7.72 -11.10 -14.64
N ARG A 101 -8.32 -11.29 -15.82
CA ARG A 101 -9.57 -12.02 -15.97
C ARG A 101 -9.42 -13.36 -15.22
N PRO A 102 -10.39 -13.77 -14.37
CA PRO A 102 -10.37 -15.11 -13.83
C PRO A 102 -10.28 -16.06 -15.02
N GLY A 103 -9.24 -16.90 -15.02
CA GLY A 103 -8.96 -17.85 -16.08
C GLY A 103 -10.20 -18.70 -16.38
N ARG A 104 -10.43 -18.93 -17.67
CA ARG A 104 -11.30 -20.01 -18.16
C ARG A 104 -10.88 -21.36 -17.60
#